data_AF-A0A9N9MZS1-F1
#
_entry.id   AF-A0A9N9MZS1-F1
#
_cell.length_a   1.000
_cell.length_b   1.000
_cell.length_c   1.000
_cell.angle_alpha   90.00
_cell.angle_beta   90.00
_cell.angle_gamma   90.00
#
_symmetry.space_group_name_H-M   'P 1'
#
loop_
_entity.id
_entity.type
_entity.pdbx_description
1 polymer ?
#
loop_
_entity_poly.entity_id
_entity_poly.type
_entity_poly.pdbx_seq_one_letter_code
_entity_poly.pdbx_strand_id
1 'polypeptide(L)'
;MNNFVRLNQEIKGGAWCPKAQITTESTEWLEVDLRTVHVITAVGTQGRFGNSQGREFAEAYVLEYWRPKLAKWVRYRTADGQEILSGNTNTYLEKKNHLEPPIWASRVRYIPYSAHRRTVCMRVEVYGCPWTGQSYHNHEPY
;
A
#
# COMPACT_ATOMS: atom_id res chain seq x y z
N MET A 1 -18.40 7.79 7.97
CA MET A 1 -18.51 6.32 7.85
C MET A 1 -17.46 5.87 6.86
N ASN A 2 -16.40 5.22 7.33
CA ASN A 2 -15.25 4.84 6.52
C ASN A 2 -15.53 3.51 5.83
N ASN A 3 -15.72 3.54 4.50
CA ASN A 3 -15.87 2.33 3.70
C ASN A 3 -14.50 1.69 3.49
N PHE A 4 -14.36 0.46 3.97
CA PHE A 4 -13.21 -0.41 3.78
C PHE A 4 -13.08 -0.76 2.29
N VAL A 5 -12.03 -0.29 1.61
CA VAL A 5 -11.69 -0.80 0.28
C VAL A 5 -10.79 -2.03 0.48
N ARG A 6 -11.43 -3.19 0.62
CA ARG A 6 -10.78 -4.51 0.58
C ARG A 6 -10.55 -4.91 -0.88
N LEU A 7 -9.48 -5.66 -1.16
CA LEU A 7 -9.35 -6.42 -2.40
C LEU A 7 -10.65 -7.24 -2.61
N ASN A 8 -11.20 -7.20 -3.82
CA ASN A 8 -12.44 -7.89 -4.26
C ASN A 8 -13.80 -7.31 -3.83
N GLN A 9 -13.93 -6.05 -3.40
CA GLN A 9 -15.24 -5.39 -3.34
C GLN A 9 -15.52 -4.51 -4.57
N GLU A 10 -16.24 -5.08 -5.54
CA GLU A 10 -16.80 -4.37 -6.69
C GLU A 10 -18.00 -3.49 -6.29
N ILE A 11 -17.75 -2.29 -5.77
CA ILE A 11 -18.76 -1.23 -5.80
C ILE A 11 -18.28 -0.19 -6.83
N LYS A 12 -18.99 -0.10 -7.96
CA LYS A 12 -18.73 0.84 -9.08
C LYS A 12 -17.35 0.68 -9.78
N GLY A 13 -16.88 -0.55 -9.98
CA GLY A 13 -15.61 -0.83 -10.67
C GLY A 13 -14.40 -1.09 -9.76
N GLY A 14 -14.62 -1.09 -8.44
CA GLY A 14 -13.83 -1.86 -7.45
C GLY A 14 -12.43 -1.35 -7.12
N ALA A 15 -12.03 -0.16 -7.58
CA ALA A 15 -10.72 0.43 -7.30
C ALA A 15 -10.86 1.85 -6.73
N TRP A 16 -9.91 2.26 -5.88
CA TRP A 16 -9.78 3.64 -5.45
C TRP A 16 -9.02 4.45 -6.49
N CYS A 17 -9.54 5.62 -6.87
CA CYS A 17 -8.88 6.54 -7.79
C CYS A 17 -8.72 7.89 -7.08
N PRO A 18 -7.49 8.42 -6.97
CA PRO A 18 -7.23 9.76 -6.45
C PRO A 18 -8.05 10.83 -7.20
N LYS A 19 -8.42 11.91 -6.51
CA LYS A 19 -9.16 13.01 -7.16
C LYS A 19 -8.23 13.83 -8.08
N ALA A 20 -7.01 14.06 -7.63
CA ALA A 20 -5.98 14.74 -8.38
C ALA A 20 -5.21 13.77 -9.28
N GLN A 21 -4.66 14.27 -10.39
CA GLN A 21 -3.72 13.49 -11.18
C GLN A 21 -2.41 13.29 -10.42
N ILE A 22 -1.82 12.11 -10.54
CA ILE A 22 -0.61 11.70 -9.84
C ILE A 22 0.63 12.24 -10.56
N THR A 23 1.56 12.74 -9.76
CA THR A 23 2.89 13.22 -10.16
C THR A 23 3.95 12.65 -9.20
N THR A 24 5.19 13.12 -9.30
CA THR A 24 6.27 12.80 -8.36
C THR A 24 6.09 13.42 -6.98
N GLU A 25 5.19 14.40 -6.85
CA GLU A 25 4.91 15.15 -5.62
C GLU A 25 3.50 14.87 -5.08
N SER A 26 2.90 13.74 -5.47
CA SER A 26 1.56 13.38 -5.03
C SER A 26 1.46 13.25 -3.50
N THR A 27 0.40 13.80 -2.94
CA THR A 27 0.04 13.69 -1.52
C THR A 27 -1.24 12.89 -1.29
N GLU A 28 -1.88 12.41 -2.36
CA GLU A 28 -3.04 11.53 -2.28
C GLU A 28 -2.61 10.16 -1.75
N TRP A 29 -3.45 9.51 -0.93
CA TRP A 29 -3.15 8.20 -0.36
C TRP A 29 -4.39 7.34 -0.20
N LEU A 30 -4.18 6.03 -0.27
CA LEU A 30 -5.13 5.01 0.16
C LEU A 30 -4.63 4.37 1.45
N GLU A 31 -5.42 4.45 2.53
CA GLU A 31 -5.05 3.89 3.84
C GLU A 31 -5.80 2.58 4.10
N VAL A 32 -5.05 1.60 4.59
CA VAL A 32 -5.55 0.33 5.12
C VAL A 32 -5.36 0.36 6.64
N ASP A 33 -6.46 0.36 7.39
CA ASP A 33 -6.46 0.24 8.86
C ASP A 33 -6.65 -1.24 9.26
N LEU A 34 -5.59 -1.84 9.80
CA LEU A 34 -5.56 -3.24 10.27
C LEU A 34 -6.11 -3.39 11.69
N ARG A 35 -6.44 -2.28 12.37
CA ARG A 35 -6.93 -2.16 13.75
C ARG A 35 -5.94 -2.59 14.84
N THR A 36 -5.19 -3.66 14.63
CA THR A 36 -4.13 -4.15 15.52
C THR A 36 -2.79 -4.18 14.80
N VAL A 37 -1.69 -4.26 15.55
CA VAL A 37 -0.36 -4.37 14.96
C VAL A 37 -0.21 -5.71 14.28
N HIS A 38 0.30 -5.69 13.05
CA HIS A 38 0.66 -6.87 12.28
C HIS A 38 2.14 -6.80 11.90
N VAL A 39 2.75 -7.97 11.72
CA VAL A 39 4.00 -8.10 10.99
C VAL A 39 3.64 -8.23 9.52
N ILE A 40 3.95 -7.20 8.74
CA ILE A 40 3.63 -7.11 7.32
C ILE A 40 4.87 -7.48 6.53
N THR A 41 4.77 -8.51 5.71
CA THR A 41 5.88 -9.08 4.95
C THR A 41 5.76 -8.86 3.45
N ALA A 42 4.58 -8.52 2.95
CA ALA A 42 4.39 -8.13 1.57
C ALA A 42 3.15 -7.24 1.40
N VAL A 43 3.11 -6.54 0.27
CA VAL A 43 1.96 -5.77 -0.20
C VAL A 43 1.63 -6.15 -1.63
N GLY A 44 0.35 -6.12 -1.98
CA GLY A 44 -0.14 -6.37 -3.33
C GLY A 44 -0.82 -5.12 -3.88
N THR A 45 -0.59 -4.79 -5.15
CA THR A 45 -1.33 -3.75 -5.87
C THR A 45 -1.94 -4.30 -7.15
N GLN A 46 -3.08 -3.75 -7.55
CA GLN A 46 -3.74 -4.06 -8.83
C GLN A 46 -4.41 -2.80 -9.39
N GLY A 47 -4.53 -2.69 -10.71
CA GLY A 47 -5.25 -1.60 -11.36
C GLY A 47 -6.77 -1.74 -11.34
N ARG A 48 -7.46 -0.80 -11.98
CA ARG A 48 -8.90 -0.89 -12.28
C ARG A 48 -9.09 -1.73 -13.53
N PHE A 49 -9.68 -2.91 -13.42
CA PHE A 49 -9.97 -3.77 -14.58
C PHE A 49 -11.30 -3.43 -15.25
N GLY A 50 -12.37 -3.21 -14.46
CA GLY A 50 -13.67 -2.72 -14.93
C GLY A 50 -14.19 -3.40 -16.20
N ASN A 51 -14.23 -4.74 -16.24
CA ASN A 51 -14.66 -5.55 -17.40
C ASN A 51 -13.97 -5.13 -18.71
N SER A 52 -12.63 -5.03 -18.68
CA SER A 52 -11.78 -4.63 -19.81
C SER A 52 -11.90 -3.17 -20.27
N GLN A 53 -12.74 -2.35 -19.64
CA GLN A 53 -12.82 -0.90 -19.89
C GLN A 53 -11.89 -0.10 -18.97
N GLY A 54 -11.35 -0.75 -17.94
CA GLY A 54 -10.37 -0.18 -17.04
C GLY A 54 -8.98 -0.08 -17.67
N ARG A 55 -8.40 1.12 -17.63
CA ARG A 55 -7.06 1.40 -18.19
C ARG A 55 -6.09 1.98 -17.16
N GLU A 56 -6.58 2.29 -15.96
CA GLU A 56 -5.85 3.02 -14.94
C GLU A 56 -5.24 2.06 -13.91
N PHE A 57 -3.95 2.23 -13.68
CA PHE A 57 -3.15 1.54 -12.68
C PHE A 57 -2.00 2.44 -12.25
N ALA A 58 -1.47 2.20 -11.05
CA ALA A 58 -0.27 2.90 -10.56
C ALA A 58 0.98 2.10 -10.96
N GLU A 59 1.90 2.74 -11.68
CA GLU A 59 3.18 2.14 -12.12
C GLU A 59 4.23 2.10 -11.03
N ALA A 60 4.09 2.96 -10.02
CA ALA A 60 4.95 3.02 -8.86
C ALA A 60 4.19 3.65 -7.68
N TYR A 61 4.68 3.40 -6.47
CA TYR A 61 4.11 3.95 -5.25
C TYR A 61 5.13 3.96 -4.12
N VAL A 62 4.86 4.79 -3.11
CA VAL A 62 5.57 4.81 -1.84
C VAL A 62 4.64 4.24 -0.76
N LEU A 63 5.22 3.59 0.24
CA LEU A 63 4.49 3.18 1.44
C LEU A 63 4.83 4.09 2.62
N GLU A 64 3.79 4.52 3.33
CA GLU A 64 3.91 5.03 4.69
C GLU A 64 3.19 4.09 5.65
N TYR A 65 3.75 3.85 6.82
CA TYR A 65 3.13 2.98 7.81
C TYR A 65 3.12 3.64 9.18
N TRP A 66 2.04 3.42 9.93
CA TRP A 66 1.92 3.92 11.29
C TRP A 66 2.65 2.99 12.24
N ARG A 67 3.72 3.48 12.89
CA ARG A 67 4.47 2.74 13.91
C ARG A 67 3.96 3.19 15.29
N PRO A 68 3.14 2.39 16.00
CA PRO A 68 2.49 2.84 17.23
C PRO A 68 3.46 3.28 18.32
N LYS A 69 4.61 2.59 18.46
CA LYS A 69 5.66 2.95 19.42
C LYS A 69 6.24 4.35 19.21
N LEU A 70 6.26 4.85 17.96
CA LEU A 70 6.78 6.18 17.63
C LEU A 70 5.67 7.22 17.47
N ALA A 71 4.40 6.82 17.55
CA ALA A 71 3.22 7.66 17.34
C ALA A 71 3.33 8.53 16.07
N LYS A 72 3.90 7.99 14.99
CA LYS A 72 4.09 8.70 13.72
C LYS A 72 3.98 7.77 12.51
N TRP A 73 3.74 8.41 11.37
CA TRP A 73 3.93 7.81 10.05
C TRP A 73 5.42 7.74 9.73
N VAL A 74 5.84 6.60 9.18
CA VAL A 74 7.20 6.34 8.75
C VAL A 74 7.16 5.90 7.29
N ARG A 75 8.03 6.47 6.46
CA ARG A 75 8.21 6.00 5.08
C ARG A 75 8.96 4.67 5.08
N TYR A 76 8.44 3.72 4.31
CA TYR A 76 9.14 2.49 4.06
C TYR A 76 10.37 2.73 3.18
N ARG A 77 11.46 2.04 3.51
CA ARG A 77 12.66 1.95 2.70
C ARG A 77 13.07 0.49 2.66
N THR A 78 13.45 0.02 1.49
CA THR A 78 14.13 -1.26 1.32
C THR A 78 15.50 -1.21 1.99
N ALA A 79 16.14 -2.37 2.16
CA ALA A 79 17.48 -2.46 2.76
C ALA A 79 18.56 -1.61 2.04
N ASP A 80 18.42 -1.42 0.72
CA ASP A 80 19.28 -0.56 -0.12
C ASP A 80 18.83 0.91 -0.15
N GLY A 81 17.78 1.28 0.59
CA GLY A 81 17.34 2.66 0.78
C GLY A 81 16.32 3.19 -0.23
N GLN A 82 15.77 2.34 -1.08
CA GLN A 82 14.75 2.73 -2.06
C GLN A 82 13.39 2.96 -1.39
N GLU A 83 12.78 4.12 -1.64
CA GLU A 83 11.41 4.46 -1.17
C GLU A 83 10.33 4.14 -2.21
N ILE A 84 10.68 4.19 -3.49
CA ILE A 84 9.74 4.02 -4.60
C ILE A 84 9.68 2.54 -4.96
N LEU A 85 8.54 1.93 -4.70
CA LEU A 85 8.25 0.55 -5.08
C LEU A 85 7.64 0.50 -6.48
N SER A 86 8.02 -0.51 -7.26
CA SER A 86 7.44 -0.77 -8.57
C SER A 86 6.00 -1.27 -8.42
N GLY A 87 5.07 -0.64 -9.12
CA GLY A 87 3.65 -0.98 -9.15
C GLY A 87 3.30 -1.89 -10.34
N ASN A 88 2.09 -1.71 -10.84
CA ASN A 88 1.52 -2.55 -11.89
C ASN A 88 2.00 -2.16 -13.28
N THR A 89 2.02 -3.14 -14.19
CA THR A 89 2.27 -2.93 -15.63
C THR A 89 1.01 -3.09 -16.48
N ASN A 90 -0.10 -3.50 -15.86
CA ASN A 90 -1.42 -3.63 -16.47
C ASN A 90 -2.52 -3.50 -15.40
N THR A 91 -3.78 -3.59 -15.81
CA THR A 91 -4.93 -3.35 -14.93
C THR A 91 -5.42 -4.58 -14.15
N TYR A 92 -4.94 -5.78 -14.45
CA TYR A 92 -5.57 -7.04 -14.01
C TYR A 92 -4.62 -8.02 -13.31
N LEU A 93 -3.31 -7.94 -13.49
CA LEU A 93 -2.35 -8.75 -12.74
C LEU A 93 -2.01 -8.04 -11.43
N GLU A 94 -2.03 -8.80 -10.34
CA GLU A 94 -1.47 -8.35 -9.08
C GLU A 94 0.04 -8.18 -9.23
N LYS A 95 0.55 -7.03 -8.78
CA LYS A 95 1.96 -6.85 -8.49
C LYS A 95 2.15 -6.99 -6.99
N LYS A 96 2.81 -8.07 -6.58
CA LYS A 96 3.22 -8.29 -5.20
C LYS A 96 4.66 -7.81 -4.99
N ASN A 97 4.86 -7.03 -3.93
CA ASN A 97 6.18 -6.61 -3.45
C ASN A 97 6.41 -7.18 -2.05
N HIS A 98 7.50 -7.92 -1.89
CA HIS A 98 7.97 -8.39 -0.59
C HIS A 98 8.67 -7.23 0.12
N LEU A 99 8.39 -7.06 1.40
CA LEU A 99 8.99 -6.03 2.23
C LEU A 99 10.21 -6.60 2.94
N GLU A 100 11.38 -6.14 2.52
CA GLU A 100 12.67 -6.47 3.12
C GLU A 100 13.39 -5.17 3.52
N PRO A 101 13.33 -4.78 4.80
CA PRO A 101 12.80 -5.54 5.95
C PRO A 101 11.26 -5.56 6.05
N PRO A 102 10.67 -6.54 6.76
CA PRO A 102 9.25 -6.50 7.11
C PRO A 102 8.95 -5.33 8.06
N ILE A 103 7.69 -4.90 8.12
CA ILE A 103 7.27 -3.76 8.96
C ILE A 103 6.23 -4.18 10.01
N TRP A 104 6.32 -3.58 11.19
CA TRP A 104 5.32 -3.70 12.25
C TRP A 104 4.41 -2.48 12.22
N ALA A 105 3.17 -2.65 11.80
CA ALA A 105 2.25 -1.54 11.62
C ALA A 105 0.81 -1.92 11.93
N SER A 106 0.01 -0.94 12.39
CA SER A 106 -1.45 -1.06 12.48
C SER A 106 -2.17 -0.38 11.32
N ARG A 107 -1.48 0.47 10.56
CA ARG A 107 -2.01 1.16 9.37
C ARG A 107 -0.94 1.28 8.31
N VAL A 108 -1.35 1.18 7.05
CA VAL A 108 -0.47 1.34 5.88
C VAL A 108 -1.14 2.27 4.87
N ARG A 109 -0.40 3.24 4.36
CA ARG A 109 -0.78 4.14 3.28
C ARG A 109 -0.01 3.80 2.02
N TYR A 110 -0.74 3.71 0.92
CA TYR A 110 -0.22 3.61 -0.43
C TYR A 110 -0.31 4.99 -1.07
N ILE A 111 0.84 5.58 -1.39
CA ILE A 111 0.95 6.88 -2.04
C ILE A 111 1.36 6.63 -3.48
N PRO A 112 0.44 6.75 -4.46
CA PRO A 112 0.81 6.53 -5.86
C PRO A 112 1.85 7.56 -6.31
N TYR A 113 2.79 7.10 -7.14
CA TYR A 113 3.88 7.88 -7.70
C TYR A 113 3.87 7.74 -9.22
N SER A 114 4.09 8.85 -9.94
CA SER A 114 4.26 8.80 -11.39
C SER A 114 5.18 9.89 -11.90
N ALA A 115 6.13 9.50 -12.76
CA ALA A 115 7.05 10.44 -13.42
C ALA A 115 6.34 11.37 -14.41
N HIS A 116 5.15 10.98 -14.89
CA HIS A 116 4.34 11.78 -15.80
C HIS A 116 2.94 11.98 -15.20
N ARG A 117 2.39 13.18 -15.35
CA ARG A 117 1.07 13.49 -14.80
C ARG A 117 0.01 12.57 -15.42
N ARG A 118 -0.64 11.75 -14.61
CA ARG A 118 -1.68 10.82 -15.08
C ARG A 118 -2.72 10.48 -14.02
N THR A 119 -3.88 10.03 -14.48
CA THR A 119 -4.86 9.40 -13.60
C THR A 119 -4.45 7.95 -13.33
N VAL A 120 -4.56 7.52 -12.08
CA VAL A 120 -4.32 6.13 -11.67
C VAL A 120 -5.49 5.63 -10.85
N CYS A 121 -5.61 4.32 -10.73
CA CYS A 121 -6.51 3.69 -9.77
C CYS A 121 -5.77 2.51 -9.13
N MET A 122 -6.06 2.24 -7.86
CA MET A 122 -5.41 1.18 -7.09
C MET A 122 -6.45 0.33 -6.38
N ARG A 123 -6.20 -0.97 -6.40
CA ARG A 123 -6.66 -1.95 -5.41
C ARG A 123 -5.43 -2.42 -4.67
N VAL A 124 -5.57 -2.64 -3.37
CA VAL A 124 -4.44 -2.97 -2.49
C VAL A 124 -4.78 -4.16 -1.61
N GLU A 125 -3.75 -4.92 -1.26
CA GLU A 125 -3.80 -6.04 -0.32
C GLU A 125 -2.57 -5.98 0.59
N VAL A 126 -2.73 -6.38 1.85
CA VAL A 126 -1.63 -6.40 2.82
C VAL A 126 -1.44 -7.83 3.30
N TYR A 127 -0.23 -8.36 3.15
CA TYR A 127 0.11 -9.73 3.56
C TYR A 127 0.96 -9.72 4.82
N GLY A 128 0.58 -10.54 5.79
CA GLY A 128 1.27 -10.63 7.07
C GLY A 128 0.53 -11.50 8.07
N CYS A 129 0.89 -11.35 9.35
CA CYS A 129 0.20 -12.00 10.47
C CYS A 129 0.02 -11.03 11.64
N PRO A 130 -1.01 -11.22 12.49
CA PRO A 130 -1.17 -10.43 13.71
C PRO A 130 0.07 -10.53 14.61
N TRP A 131 0.50 -9.40 15.16
CA TRP A 131 1.56 -9.37 16.15
C TRP A 131 0.96 -9.61 17.55
N THR A 132 1.24 -10.76 18.15
CA THR A 132 0.67 -11.19 19.43
C THR A 132 1.47 -10.74 20.66
N GLY A 133 2.60 -10.05 20.50
CA GLY A 133 3.29 -9.36 21.59
C GLY A 133 3.84 -10.24 22.74
N GLN A 134 3.85 -11.56 22.62
CA GLN A 134 4.39 -12.51 23.61
C GLN A 134 5.28 -13.52 22.85
N SER A 135 6.55 -13.78 23.19
CA SER A 135 7.34 -13.60 24.40
C SER A 135 8.83 -13.49 24.04
N TYR A 136 9.64 -13.01 24.98
CA TYR A 136 11.07 -12.67 24.91
C TYR A 136 11.36 -11.24 24.44
N HIS A 137 11.70 -10.42 25.44
CA HIS A 137 12.60 -9.29 25.28
C HIS A 137 13.62 -9.56 24.17
N ASN A 138 13.71 -8.65 23.19
CA ASN A 138 14.92 -8.31 22.40
C ASN A 138 14.87 -8.39 20.87
N HIS A 139 13.77 -8.62 20.16
CA HIS A 139 13.83 -8.75 18.68
C HIS A 139 12.85 -7.86 17.88
N GLU A 140 12.70 -6.57 18.22
CA GLU A 140 12.44 -5.58 17.16
C GLU A 140 13.80 -4.96 16.80
N PRO A 141 14.37 -5.21 15.60
CA PRO A 141 15.51 -4.43 15.15
C PRO A 141 15.05 -2.98 15.01
N TYR A 142 15.85 -2.08 15.58
CA TYR A 142 15.65 -0.64 15.73
C TYR A 142 14.89 0.05 14.59
#